data_AF-K6H8I7-F1
#
_entry.id   AF-K6H8I7-F1
#
_cell.length_a   1.000
_cell.length_b   1.000
_cell.length_c   1.000
_cell.angle_alpha   90.00
_cell.angle_beta   90.00
_cell.angle_gamma   90.00
#
_symmetry.space_group_name_H-M   'P 1'
#
loop_
_entity.id
_entity.type
_entity.pdbx_description
1 polymer ?
#
loop_
_entity_poly.entity_id
_entity_poly.type
_entity_poly.pdbx_seq_one_letter_code
_entity_poly.pdbx_strand_id
1 'polypeptide(L)'
;MADVASAALAGAAMGLSAGFAPGPLLSLVLSQTLAHGPGEGVKVALAPILTDTPIILATWLLLSRLEGTPGVLGVVALAGAALLCRYAYDCFQAPPPDAGDPAKAPRSVLRGVAANFSNPHPYLFWATVGVPYLLEAGKTGPAAVVAYLAAFYVCIVGAKALAAGLAGRFRRFLSSRSYRLLMAGLGLSLLYFAWGFVVQGLSLLGLLS
;
A
#
# COMPACT_ATOMS: atom_id res chain seq x y z
N MET A 1 -23.16 19.92 6.43
CA MET A 1 -21.94 20.46 5.77
C MET A 1 -20.77 19.90 6.54
N ALA A 2 -19.85 19.18 5.89
CA ALA A 2 -18.64 18.73 6.57
C ALA A 2 -17.81 19.98 6.89
N ASP A 3 -17.78 20.40 8.16
CA ASP A 3 -16.82 21.40 8.61
C ASP A 3 -15.40 20.82 8.56
N VAL A 4 -14.39 21.68 8.70
CA VAL A 4 -12.98 21.28 8.59
C VAL A 4 -12.61 20.16 9.59
N ALA A 5 -13.22 20.15 10.77
CA ALA A 5 -12.97 19.15 11.79
C ALA A 5 -13.52 17.77 11.39
N SER A 6 -14.75 17.71 10.87
CA SER A 6 -15.35 16.47 10.38
C SER A 6 -14.58 15.90 9.18
N ALA A 7 -14.06 16.76 8.30
CA ALA A 7 -13.21 16.35 7.18
C ALA A 7 -11.87 15.75 7.66
N ALA A 8 -11.22 16.37 8.64
CA ALA A 8 -10.02 15.82 9.26
C ALA A 8 -10.29 14.47 9.95
N LEU A 9 -11.39 14.34 10.69
CA LEU A 9 -11.77 13.10 11.36
C LEU A 9 -12.04 11.97 10.37
N ALA A 10 -12.75 12.25 9.28
CA ALA A 10 -12.97 11.27 8.22
C ALA A 10 -11.65 10.85 7.55
N GLY A 11 -10.78 11.82 7.25
CA GLY A 11 -9.45 11.56 6.70
C GLY A 11 -8.63 10.68 7.64
N ALA A 12 -8.58 11.01 8.93
CA ALA A 12 -7.88 10.24 9.93
C ALA A 12 -8.42 8.81 10.06
N ALA A 13 -9.75 8.64 10.12
CA ALA A 13 -10.39 7.33 10.25
C ALA A 13 -10.11 6.44 9.04
N MET A 14 -10.30 6.97 7.82
CA MET A 14 -10.02 6.23 6.58
C MET A 14 -8.52 5.94 6.45
N GLY A 15 -7.67 6.91 6.77
CA GLY A 15 -6.22 6.76 6.72
C GLY A 15 -5.70 5.72 7.70
N LEU A 16 -6.18 5.68 8.94
CA LEU A 16 -5.84 4.65 9.93
C LEU A 16 -6.32 3.28 9.51
N SER A 17 -7.56 3.19 9.03
CA SER A 17 -8.16 1.94 8.53
C SER A 17 -7.33 1.36 7.39
N ALA A 18 -7.05 2.14 6.34
CA ALA A 18 -6.17 1.74 5.23
C ALA A 18 -4.70 1.55 5.66
N GLY A 19 -4.29 2.25 6.71
CA GLY A 19 -2.99 2.17 7.36
C GLY A 19 -2.68 0.77 7.87
N PHE A 20 -3.58 0.24 8.69
CA PHE A 20 -3.45 -1.06 9.35
C PHE A 20 -4.13 -2.22 8.61
N ALA A 21 -4.89 -1.94 7.54
CA ALA A 21 -5.50 -2.98 6.73
C ALA A 21 -4.43 -4.00 6.27
N PRO A 22 -4.68 -5.32 6.49
CA PRO A 22 -3.80 -6.34 5.98
C PRO A 22 -3.81 -6.28 4.45
N GLY A 23 -2.63 -6.11 3.88
CA GLY A 23 -2.48 -5.87 2.45
C GLY A 23 -1.06 -6.02 1.98
N PRO A 24 -0.84 -6.10 0.66
CA PRO A 24 0.49 -6.35 0.09
C PRO A 24 1.50 -5.26 0.48
N LEU A 25 1.07 -4.00 0.57
CA LEU A 25 1.96 -2.90 0.96
C LEU A 25 2.39 -3.01 2.43
N LEU A 26 1.50 -3.40 3.35
CA LEU A 26 1.87 -3.63 4.75
C LEU A 26 2.80 -4.83 4.90
N SER A 27 2.53 -5.93 4.19
CA SER A 27 3.42 -7.10 4.16
C SER A 27 4.81 -6.73 3.63
N LEU A 28 4.89 -5.84 2.64
CA LEU A 28 6.15 -5.32 2.12
C LEU A 28 6.86 -4.37 3.09
N VAL A 29 6.13 -3.51 3.82
CA VAL A 29 6.69 -2.67 4.90
C VAL A 29 7.35 -3.55 5.95
N LEU A 30 6.66 -4.61 6.39
CA LEU A 30 7.19 -5.54 7.39
C LEU A 30 8.39 -6.33 6.85
N SER A 31 8.33 -6.82 5.61
CA SER A 31 9.45 -7.60 5.04
C SER A 31 10.71 -6.75 4.85
N GLN A 32 10.57 -5.51 4.34
CA GLN A 32 11.70 -4.59 4.24
C GLN A 32 12.23 -4.16 5.62
N THR A 33 11.34 -4.01 6.61
CA THR A 33 11.74 -3.72 7.99
C THR A 33 12.60 -4.82 8.58
N LEU A 34 12.16 -6.07 8.42
CA LEU A 34 12.84 -7.22 9.01
C LEU A 34 14.17 -7.50 8.30
N ALA A 35 14.19 -7.40 6.96
CA ALA A 35 15.38 -7.66 6.17
C ALA A 35 16.43 -6.55 6.27
N HIS A 36 16.02 -5.28 6.24
CA HIS A 36 16.94 -4.15 6.07
C HIS A 36 16.85 -3.08 7.17
N GLY A 37 15.84 -3.17 8.04
CA GLY A 37 15.67 -2.28 9.21
C GLY A 37 14.49 -1.33 9.11
N PRO A 38 14.09 -0.73 10.24
CA PRO A 38 12.87 0.09 10.32
C PRO A 38 12.87 1.27 9.35
N GLY A 39 14.03 1.88 9.10
CA GLY A 39 14.14 2.97 8.11
C GLY A 39 13.74 2.53 6.69
N GLU A 40 14.03 1.29 6.31
CA GLU A 40 13.63 0.75 5.01
C GLU A 40 12.13 0.45 4.95
N GLY A 41 11.54 -0.02 6.05
CA GLY A 41 10.07 -0.13 6.16
C GLY A 41 9.36 1.21 6.06
N VAL A 42 9.87 2.25 6.71
CA VAL A 42 9.32 3.61 6.63
C VAL A 42 9.40 4.16 5.20
N LYS A 43 10.49 3.90 4.48
CA LYS A 43 10.60 4.25 3.06
C LYS A 43 9.51 3.62 2.19
N VAL A 44 9.13 2.36 2.46
CA VAL A 44 7.97 1.72 1.80
C VAL A 44 6.66 2.38 2.24
N ALA A 45 6.52 2.71 3.52
CA ALA A 45 5.30 3.33 4.08
C ALA A 45 4.97 4.69 3.46
N LEU A 46 5.96 5.40 2.93
CA LEU A 46 5.81 6.68 2.22
C LEU A 46 5.27 6.54 0.79
N ALA A 47 5.17 5.31 0.25
CA ALA A 47 4.72 5.08 -1.12
C ALA A 47 3.38 5.74 -1.47
N PRO A 48 2.34 5.76 -0.61
CA PRO A 48 1.07 6.42 -0.91
C PRO A 48 1.23 7.92 -1.16
N ILE A 49 2.15 8.62 -0.50
CA ILE A 49 2.37 10.06 -0.76
C ILE A 49 2.85 10.27 -2.21
N LEU A 50 3.70 9.37 -2.71
CA LEU A 50 4.28 9.47 -4.06
C LEU A 50 3.33 8.99 -5.16
N THR A 51 2.46 8.04 -4.84
CA THR A 51 1.65 7.32 -5.82
C THR A 51 0.17 7.71 -5.79
N ASP A 52 -0.37 8.06 -4.63
CA ASP A 52 -1.79 8.40 -4.54
C ASP A 52 -2.07 9.76 -5.20
N THR A 53 -1.14 10.73 -5.19
CA THR A 53 -1.37 12.01 -5.89
C THR A 53 -1.66 11.82 -7.39
N PRO A 54 -0.82 11.12 -8.19
CA PRO A 54 -1.17 10.85 -9.58
C PRO A 54 -2.42 9.97 -9.72
N ILE A 55 -2.68 9.03 -8.80
CA ILE A 55 -3.89 8.19 -8.81
C ILE A 55 -5.15 9.02 -8.58
N ILE A 56 -5.16 9.93 -7.61
CA ILE A 56 -6.28 10.83 -7.31
C ILE A 56 -6.59 11.70 -8.54
N LEU A 57 -5.57 12.31 -9.15
CA LEU A 57 -5.75 13.15 -10.33
C LEU A 57 -6.31 12.35 -11.51
N ALA A 58 -5.74 11.17 -11.77
CA ALA A 58 -6.23 10.27 -12.82
C ALA A 58 -7.68 9.85 -12.54
N THR A 59 -8.01 9.51 -11.29
CA THR A 59 -9.33 9.05 -10.88
C THR A 59 -10.38 10.16 -10.98
N TRP A 60 -10.03 11.37 -10.53
CA TRP A 60 -10.89 12.55 -10.67
C TRP A 60 -11.15 12.88 -12.15
N LEU A 61 -10.13 12.83 -12.99
CA LEU A 61 -10.29 13.02 -14.43
C LEU A 61 -11.15 11.91 -15.06
N LEU A 62 -10.94 10.65 -14.68
CA LEU A 62 -11.69 9.51 -15.19
C LEU A 62 -13.18 9.61 -14.85
N LEU A 63 -13.51 9.92 -13.59
CA LEU A 63 -14.89 10.18 -13.14
C LEU A 63 -15.55 11.34 -13.91
N SER A 64 -14.75 12.28 -14.42
CA SER A 64 -15.25 13.44 -15.19
C SER A 64 -15.35 13.21 -16.70
N ARG A 65 -14.74 12.14 -17.25
CA ARG A 65 -14.55 11.99 -18.71
C ARG A 65 -14.87 10.63 -19.32
N LEU A 66 -14.87 9.53 -18.57
CA LEU A 66 -14.89 8.19 -19.17
C LEU A 66 -15.75 7.20 -18.39
N GLU A 67 -16.68 6.58 -19.12
CA GLU A 67 -17.31 5.33 -18.75
C GLU A 67 -16.22 4.26 -18.51
N GLY A 68 -16.38 3.52 -17.42
CA GLY A 68 -15.34 2.64 -16.87
C GLY A 68 -14.79 1.63 -17.87
N THR A 69 -13.46 1.50 -17.91
CA THR A 69 -12.77 0.40 -18.60
C THR A 69 -12.22 -0.59 -17.56
N PRO A 70 -13.03 -1.57 -17.12
CA PRO A 70 -12.59 -2.66 -16.23
C PRO A 70 -11.26 -3.28 -16.65
N GLY A 71 -11.02 -3.39 -17.97
CA GLY A 71 -9.80 -3.99 -18.51
C GLY A 71 -8.48 -3.33 -18.07
N VAL A 72 -8.44 -2.01 -17.87
CA VAL A 72 -7.22 -1.32 -17.41
C VAL A 72 -6.87 -1.75 -15.98
N LEU A 73 -7.87 -1.76 -15.09
CA LEU A 73 -7.70 -2.26 -13.73
C LEU A 73 -7.36 -3.74 -13.72
N GLY A 74 -7.87 -4.51 -14.69
CA GLY A 74 -7.50 -5.90 -14.90
C GLY A 74 -6.01 -6.09 -15.20
N VAL A 75 -5.47 -5.32 -16.14
CA VAL A 75 -4.02 -5.34 -16.47
C VAL A 75 -3.17 -4.87 -15.28
N VAL A 76 -3.60 -3.81 -14.57
CA VAL A 76 -2.91 -3.33 -13.37
C VAL A 76 -2.85 -4.42 -12.30
N ALA A 77 -3.97 -5.12 -12.05
CA ALA A 77 -4.03 -6.21 -11.09
C ALA A 77 -3.07 -7.36 -11.47
N LEU A 78 -3.04 -7.78 -12.74
CA LEU A 78 -2.12 -8.81 -13.21
C LEU A 78 -0.64 -8.40 -13.08
N ALA A 79 -0.31 -7.15 -13.42
CA ALA A 79 1.04 -6.61 -13.22
C ALA A 79 1.43 -6.59 -11.73
N GLY A 80 0.49 -6.19 -10.87
CA GLY A 80 0.63 -6.25 -9.42
C GLY A 80 0.89 -7.67 -8.94
N ALA A 81 0.13 -8.66 -9.42
CA ALA A 81 0.30 -10.05 -9.03
C ALA A 81 1.71 -10.58 -9.37
N ALA A 82 2.20 -10.31 -10.58
CA ALA A 82 3.55 -10.71 -10.98
C ALA A 82 4.62 -10.07 -10.07
N LEU A 83 4.46 -8.79 -9.73
CA LEU A 83 5.35 -8.08 -8.83
C LEU A 83 5.31 -8.64 -7.40
N LEU A 84 4.12 -8.96 -6.89
CA LEU A 84 3.96 -9.57 -5.56
C LEU A 84 4.56 -10.97 -5.49
N CYS A 85 4.45 -11.78 -6.54
CA CYS A 85 5.15 -13.07 -6.64
C CYS A 85 6.67 -12.88 -6.55
N ARG A 86 7.21 -11.85 -7.20
CA ARG A 86 8.64 -11.53 -7.10
C ARG A 86 9.05 -11.16 -5.68
N TYR A 87 8.26 -10.32 -5.00
CA TYR A 87 8.56 -9.95 -3.61
C TYR A 87 8.35 -11.10 -2.62
N ALA A 88 7.42 -12.01 -2.88
CA ALA A 88 7.26 -13.23 -2.10
C ALA A 88 8.50 -14.11 -2.21
N TYR A 89 9.02 -14.30 -3.42
CA TYR A 89 10.28 -15.02 -3.65
C TYR A 89 11.45 -14.37 -2.89
N ASP A 90 11.56 -13.04 -2.93
CA ASP A 90 12.58 -12.30 -2.18
C ASP A 90 12.44 -12.55 -0.66
N CYS A 91 11.22 -12.74 -0.13
CA CYS A 91 11.01 -13.07 1.28
C CYS A 91 11.50 -14.48 1.64
N PHE A 92 11.27 -15.47 0.78
CA PHE A 92 11.75 -16.85 1.02
C PHE A 92 13.28 -16.96 0.99
N GLN A 93 13.92 -16.11 0.19
CA GLN A 93 15.37 -16.06 0.03
C GLN A 93 16.05 -15.08 1.01
N ALA A 94 15.29 -14.43 1.90
CA ALA A 94 15.82 -13.39 2.75
C ALA A 94 16.82 -13.96 3.78
N PRO A 95 18.09 -13.51 3.79
CA PRO A 95 19.04 -13.95 4.79
C PRO A 95 18.65 -13.39 6.17
N PRO A 96 19.03 -14.07 7.26
CA PRO A 96 18.92 -13.51 8.60
C PRO A 96 19.58 -12.12 8.70
N PRO A 97 19.10 -11.24 9.60
CA PRO A 97 19.58 -9.85 9.67
C PRO A 97 21.10 -9.69 9.85
N ASP A 98 21.76 -10.65 10.49
CA ASP A 98 23.20 -10.63 10.78
C ASP A 98 24.06 -11.29 9.68
N ALA A 99 23.40 -11.91 8.68
CA ALA A 99 24.04 -12.63 7.58
C ALA A 99 23.80 -11.96 6.22
N GLY A 100 23.19 -10.76 6.21
CA GLY A 100 22.87 -10.02 5.01
C GLY A 100 24.10 -9.39 4.36
N ASP A 101 24.14 -9.39 3.04
CA ASP A 101 25.16 -8.68 2.26
C ASP A 101 24.84 -7.18 2.23
N PRO A 102 25.66 -6.31 2.85
CA PRO A 102 25.45 -4.87 2.83
C PRO A 102 25.53 -4.26 1.41
N ALA A 103 26.09 -4.97 0.42
CA ALA A 103 26.15 -4.50 -0.97
C ALA A 103 24.80 -4.60 -1.71
N LYS A 104 23.85 -5.41 -1.24
CA LYS A 104 22.50 -5.48 -1.84
C LYS A 104 21.65 -4.29 -1.38
N ALA A 105 21.57 -3.29 -2.25
CA ALA A 105 20.72 -2.12 -2.02
C ALA A 105 19.24 -2.54 -1.84
N PRO A 106 18.56 -2.11 -0.76
CA PRO A 106 17.20 -2.55 -0.42
C PRO A 106 16.13 -2.05 -1.40
N ARG A 107 16.39 -0.92 -2.08
CA ARG A 107 15.51 -0.27 -3.08
C ARG A 107 14.06 -0.09 -2.58
N SER A 108 13.88 0.13 -1.28
CA SER A 108 12.57 0.10 -0.61
C SER A 108 11.58 1.14 -1.12
N VAL A 109 12.04 2.35 -1.46
CA VAL A 109 11.18 3.38 -2.07
C VAL A 109 10.61 2.89 -3.40
N LEU A 110 11.48 2.43 -4.31
CA LEU A 110 11.06 1.91 -5.62
C LEU A 110 10.12 0.71 -5.46
N ARG A 111 10.45 -0.21 -4.54
CA ARG A 111 9.61 -1.37 -4.25
C ARG A 111 8.22 -0.97 -3.76
N GLY A 112 8.16 -0.01 -2.83
CA GLY A 112 6.90 0.51 -2.30
C GLY A 112 6.07 1.24 -3.36
N VAL A 113 6.70 2.11 -4.15
CA VAL A 113 6.05 2.81 -5.27
C VAL A 113 5.49 1.82 -6.28
N ALA A 114 6.29 0.86 -6.73
CA ALA A 114 5.84 -0.16 -7.68
C ALA A 114 4.72 -1.02 -7.09
N ALA A 115 4.84 -1.45 -5.82
CA ALA A 115 3.81 -2.24 -5.16
C ALA A 115 2.48 -1.47 -5.02
N ASN A 116 2.51 -0.20 -4.59
CA ASN A 116 1.30 0.58 -4.40
C ASN A 116 0.68 0.99 -5.74
N PHE A 117 1.49 1.35 -6.73
CA PHE A 117 1.02 1.76 -8.05
C PHE A 117 0.43 0.60 -8.86
N SER A 118 0.99 -0.61 -8.74
CA SER A 118 0.45 -1.81 -9.38
C SER A 118 -0.64 -2.51 -8.55
N ASN A 119 -1.09 -1.90 -7.45
CA ASN A 119 -2.18 -2.42 -6.64
C ASN A 119 -3.51 -1.80 -7.10
N PRO A 120 -4.54 -2.59 -7.47
CA PRO A 120 -5.86 -2.06 -7.84
C PRO A 120 -6.60 -1.36 -6.68
N HIS A 121 -6.25 -1.65 -5.42
CA HIS A 121 -6.99 -1.17 -4.24
C HIS A 121 -6.97 0.36 -4.06
N PRO A 122 -5.84 1.09 -4.15
CA PRO A 122 -5.83 2.55 -4.18
C PRO A 122 -6.76 3.16 -5.23
N TYR A 123 -6.78 2.60 -6.45
CA TYR A 123 -7.66 3.08 -7.52
C TYR A 123 -9.14 2.90 -7.15
N LEU A 124 -9.51 1.72 -6.66
CA LEU A 124 -10.88 1.45 -6.22
C LEU A 124 -11.29 2.35 -5.05
N PHE A 125 -10.44 2.50 -4.04
CA PHE A 125 -10.70 3.38 -2.91
C PHE A 125 -10.93 4.83 -3.35
N TRP A 126 -10.00 5.39 -4.13
CA TRP A 126 -10.11 6.77 -4.58
C TRP A 126 -11.30 6.96 -5.53
N ALA A 127 -11.65 5.98 -6.36
CA ALA A 127 -12.80 6.07 -7.26
C ALA A 127 -14.15 6.01 -6.54
N THR A 128 -14.26 5.18 -5.51
CA THR A 128 -15.55 4.86 -4.87
C THR A 128 -15.82 5.63 -3.58
N VAL A 129 -14.78 6.00 -2.85
CA VAL A 129 -14.91 6.63 -1.53
C VAL A 129 -14.14 7.95 -1.49
N GLY A 130 -12.85 7.92 -1.83
CA GLY A 130 -11.95 9.05 -1.61
C GLY A 130 -12.29 10.30 -2.42
N VAL A 131 -12.36 10.20 -3.75
CA VAL A 131 -12.67 11.33 -4.63
C VAL A 131 -14.11 11.82 -4.43
N PRO A 132 -15.15 10.96 -4.34
CA PRO A 132 -16.50 11.41 -3.98
C PRO A 132 -16.53 12.22 -2.68
N TYR A 133 -15.80 11.79 -1.64
CA TYR A 133 -15.69 12.54 -0.39
C TYR A 133 -14.95 13.88 -0.57
N LEU A 134 -13.85 13.90 -1.33
CA LEU A 134 -13.11 15.13 -1.65
C LEU A 134 -13.99 16.17 -2.35
N LEU A 135 -14.81 15.74 -3.30
CA LEU A 135 -15.74 16.62 -4.03
C LEU A 135 -16.80 17.21 -3.08
N GLU A 136 -17.32 16.40 -2.16
CA GLU A 136 -18.28 16.88 -1.15
C GLU A 136 -17.63 17.84 -0.17
N ALA A 137 -16.46 17.50 0.37
CA ALA A 137 -15.69 18.38 1.27
C ALA A 137 -15.31 19.71 0.59
N GLY A 138 -15.03 19.68 -0.72
CA GLY A 138 -14.74 20.86 -1.54
C GLY A 138 -15.87 21.88 -1.56
N LYS A 139 -17.13 21.49 -1.36
CA LYS A 139 -18.28 22.40 -1.28
C LYS A 139 -18.22 23.31 -0.04
N THR A 140 -17.58 22.86 1.05
CA THR A 140 -17.34 23.67 2.25
C THR A 140 -16.14 24.62 2.07
N GLY A 141 -15.24 24.30 1.13
CA GLY A 141 -14.08 25.12 0.78
C GLY A 141 -12.76 24.34 0.82
N PRO A 142 -11.66 24.96 0.33
CA PRO A 142 -10.37 24.29 0.16
C PRO A 142 -9.74 23.81 1.49
N ALA A 143 -10.05 24.47 2.61
CA ALA A 143 -9.53 24.08 3.92
C ALA A 143 -9.99 22.68 4.35
N ALA A 144 -11.24 22.29 4.04
CA ALA A 144 -11.75 20.96 4.39
C ALA A 144 -11.06 19.85 3.58
N VAL A 145 -10.79 20.11 2.29
CA VAL A 145 -10.04 19.20 1.41
C VAL A 145 -8.61 19.00 1.92
N VAL A 146 -7.92 20.09 2.25
CA VAL A 146 -6.55 20.03 2.79
C VAL A 146 -6.53 19.30 4.12
N ALA A 147 -7.49 19.58 5.01
CA ALA A 147 -7.58 18.91 6.31
C ALA A 147 -7.82 17.40 6.18
N TYR A 148 -8.73 16.98 5.27
CA TYR A 148 -8.96 15.57 4.98
C TYR A 148 -7.69 14.88 4.46
N LEU A 149 -7.04 15.44 3.43
CA LEU A 149 -5.85 14.85 2.81
C LEU A 149 -4.68 14.79 3.79
N ALA A 150 -4.44 15.86 4.54
CA ALA A 150 -3.39 15.91 5.55
C ALA A 150 -3.60 14.84 6.62
N ALA A 151 -4.82 14.77 7.18
CA ALA A 151 -5.16 13.77 8.18
C ALA A 151 -5.05 12.34 7.63
N PHE A 152 -5.55 12.10 6.42
CA PHE A 152 -5.46 10.81 5.74
C PHE A 152 -4.01 10.35 5.56
N TYR A 153 -3.14 11.19 5.00
CA TYR A 153 -1.75 10.82 4.75
C TYR A 153 -0.94 10.68 6.03
N VAL A 154 -1.14 11.55 7.02
CA VAL A 154 -0.50 11.41 8.34
C VAL A 154 -0.89 10.08 8.97
N CYS A 155 -2.16 9.70 8.92
CA CYS A 155 -2.64 8.47 9.53
C CYS A 155 -2.22 7.20 8.78
N ILE A 156 -2.31 7.17 7.45
CA ILE A 156 -1.94 5.98 6.65
C ILE A 156 -0.44 5.71 6.72
N VAL A 157 0.38 6.76 6.60
CA VAL A 157 1.84 6.65 6.68
C VAL A 157 2.25 6.39 8.13
N GLY A 158 1.67 7.12 9.08
CA GLY A 158 1.95 6.96 10.51
C GLY A 158 1.67 5.55 11.01
N ALA A 159 0.54 4.95 10.62
CA ALA A 159 0.20 3.56 10.96
C ALA A 159 1.24 2.56 10.44
N LYS A 160 1.64 2.69 9.17
CA LYS A 160 2.64 1.80 8.55
C LYS A 160 4.05 2.03 9.10
N ALA A 161 4.41 3.28 9.37
CA ALA A 161 5.67 3.66 10.02
C ALA A 161 5.74 3.13 11.46
N LEU A 162 4.64 3.17 12.20
CA LEU A 162 4.54 2.56 13.53
C LEU A 162 4.74 1.04 13.43
N ALA A 163 4.10 0.37 12.48
CA ALA A 163 4.29 -1.06 12.25
C ALA A 163 5.76 -1.40 11.93
N ALA A 164 6.43 -0.58 11.10
CA ALA A 164 7.86 -0.69 10.82
C ALA A 164 8.73 -0.47 12.07
N GLY A 165 8.42 0.54 12.89
CA GLY A 165 9.14 0.81 14.13
C GLY A 165 9.04 -0.36 15.13
N LEU A 166 7.83 -0.89 15.31
CA LEU A 166 7.56 -2.03 16.19
C LEU A 166 8.28 -3.30 15.68
N ALA A 167 8.11 -3.66 14.40
CA ALA A 167 8.79 -4.81 13.83
C ALA A 167 10.32 -4.68 13.89
N GLY A 168 10.86 -3.48 13.67
CA GLY A 168 12.29 -3.20 13.79
C GLY A 168 12.83 -3.31 15.23
N ARG A 169 12.01 -3.01 16.24
CA ARG A 169 12.35 -3.20 17.67
C ARG A 169 12.52 -4.68 17.98
N PHE A 170 11.61 -5.53 17.50
CA PHE A 170 11.60 -6.96 17.80
C PHE A 170 12.53 -7.79 16.91
N ARG A 171 12.92 -7.27 15.74
CA ARG A 171 13.86 -7.90 14.79
C ARG A 171 15.09 -8.54 15.46
N ARG A 172 15.73 -7.81 16.38
CA ARG A 172 17.01 -8.21 17.02
C ARG A 172 16.87 -9.35 18.03
N PHE A 173 15.65 -9.65 18.43
CA PHE A 173 15.34 -10.77 19.33
C PHE A 173 14.87 -12.02 18.57
N LEU A 174 14.78 -11.95 17.24
CA LEU A 174 14.36 -13.08 16.42
C LEU A 174 15.52 -14.06 16.25
N SER A 175 15.33 -15.29 16.73
CA SER A 175 16.21 -16.40 16.36
C SER A 175 16.20 -16.60 14.83
N SER A 176 17.27 -17.19 14.28
CA SER A 176 17.37 -17.47 12.84
C SER A 176 16.19 -18.30 12.31
N ARG A 177 15.62 -19.19 13.14
CA ARG A 177 14.42 -19.97 12.80
C ARG A 177 13.16 -19.11 12.79
N SER A 178 12.93 -18.32 13.85
CA SER A 178 11.75 -17.44 13.97
C SER A 178 11.73 -16.40 12.86
N TYR A 179 12.89 -15.82 12.52
CA TYR A 179 13.03 -14.89 11.41
C TYR A 179 12.63 -15.54 10.08
N ARG A 180 13.17 -16.72 9.76
CA ARG A 180 12.83 -17.45 8.52
C ARG A 180 11.35 -17.77 8.44
N LEU A 181 10.74 -18.21 9.55
CA LEU A 181 9.30 -18.50 9.58
C LEU A 181 8.46 -17.24 9.36
N LEU A 182 8.83 -16.11 9.97
CA LEU A 182 8.14 -14.84 9.79
C LEU A 182 8.27 -14.32 8.35
N MET A 183 9.47 -14.38 7.77
CA MET A 183 9.69 -14.02 6.37
C MET A 183 8.93 -14.95 5.42
N ALA A 184 8.88 -16.26 5.70
CA ALA A 184 8.05 -17.19 4.93
C ALA A 184 6.56 -16.85 5.05
N GLY A 185 6.07 -16.50 6.24
CA GLY A 185 4.69 -16.04 6.44
C GLY A 185 4.36 -14.78 5.64
N LEU A 186 5.26 -13.79 5.61
CA LEU A 186 5.11 -12.59 4.79
C LEU A 186 5.14 -12.91 3.29
N GLY A 187 6.01 -13.82 2.86
CA GLY A 187 6.05 -14.32 1.48
C GLY A 187 4.75 -15.01 1.07
N LEU A 188 4.21 -15.88 1.94
CA LEU A 188 2.92 -16.54 1.72
C LEU A 188 1.76 -15.54 1.68
N SER A 189 1.77 -14.52 2.54
CA SER A 189 0.80 -13.42 2.50
C SER A 189 0.85 -12.68 1.17
N LEU A 190 2.05 -12.40 0.64
CA LEU A 190 2.20 -11.75 -0.66
C LEU A 190 1.69 -12.64 -1.81
N LEU A 191 1.92 -13.96 -1.75
CA LEU A 191 1.35 -14.91 -2.72
C LEU A 191 -0.18 -14.97 -2.64
N TYR A 192 -0.75 -14.91 -1.43
CA TYR A 192 -2.19 -14.84 -1.25
C TYR A 192 -2.79 -13.60 -1.91
N PHE A 193 -2.18 -12.43 -1.71
CA PHE A 193 -2.63 -11.20 -2.39
C PHE A 193 -2.38 -11.25 -3.91
N ALA A 194 -1.27 -11.84 -4.36
CA ALA A 194 -0.99 -12.03 -5.77
C ALA A 194 -2.07 -12.89 -6.44
N TRP A 195 -2.46 -14.00 -5.80
CA TRP A 195 -3.56 -14.84 -6.26
C TRP A 195 -4.87 -14.05 -6.36
N GLY A 196 -5.22 -13.29 -5.32
CA GLY A 196 -6.40 -12.41 -5.34
C GLY A 196 -6.36 -11.41 -6.51
N PHE A 197 -5.21 -10.82 -6.79
CA PHE A 197 -5.03 -9.91 -7.93
C PHE A 197 -5.12 -10.62 -9.28
N VAL A 198 -4.69 -11.88 -9.40
CA VAL A 198 -4.90 -12.68 -10.62
C VAL A 198 -6.39 -12.90 -10.86
N VAL A 199 -7.12 -13.38 -9.85
CA VAL A 199 -8.56 -13.63 -9.96
C VAL A 199 -9.31 -12.34 -10.31
N GLN A 200 -9.03 -11.25 -9.59
CA GLN A 200 -9.60 -9.95 -9.87
C GLN A 200 -9.24 -9.46 -11.28
N GLY A 201 -7.98 -9.62 -11.67
CA GLY A 201 -7.48 -9.20 -12.98
C GLY A 201 -8.19 -9.90 -14.13
N LEU A 202 -8.31 -11.22 -14.05
CA LEU A 202 -9.01 -12.04 -15.04
C LEU A 202 -10.51 -11.77 -15.08
N SER A 203 -11.15 -11.54 -13.92
CA SER A 203 -12.57 -11.15 -13.85
C SER A 203 -12.81 -9.78 -14.52
N LEU A 204 -11.97 -8.79 -14.24
CA LEU A 204 -12.04 -7.46 -14.86
C LEU A 204 -11.75 -7.48 -16.37
N LEU A 205 -11.08 -8.52 -16.87
CA LEU A 205 -10.85 -8.76 -18.30
C LEU A 205 -11.96 -9.62 -18.95
N GLY A 206 -12.95 -10.07 -18.19
CA GLY A 206 -14.02 -10.96 -18.68
C GLY A 206 -13.56 -12.38 -19.00
N LEU A 207 -12.41 -12.81 -18.47
CA LEU A 207 -11.84 -14.15 -18.66
C LEU A 207 -12.24 -15.13 -17.56
N LEU A 208 -12.80 -14.63 -16.46
CA LEU A 208 -13.41 -15.40 -15.37
C LEU A 208 -14.80 -14.84 -15.08
N SER A 209 -15.79 -15.74 -15.03
CA SER A 209 -17.20 -15.48 -14.71
C SER A 209 -17.46 -15.46 -13.21
#